data_AF-A0AAW2BUA4-F1
#
_entry.id   AF-A0AAW2BUA4-F1
#
_cell.length_a   1.000
_cell.length_b   1.000
_cell.length_c   1.000
_cell.angle_alpha   90.00
_cell.angle_beta   90.00
_cell.angle_gamma   90.00
#
_symmetry.space_group_name_H-M   'P 1'
#
loop_
_entity.id
_entity.type
_entity.pdbx_description
1 polymer ?
#
loop_
_entity_poly.entity_id
_entity_poly.type
_entity_poly.pdbx_seq_one_letter_code
_entity_poly.pdbx_strand_id
1 'polypeptide(L)'
;MTHCGSNSVSESVAYGVPLICRPFFGDQHMTGRMVEEVWGVGVKVEGGILTKSGLLKTLELILGHEKGKEMRDKAQALKHTVQVAASPNGTAAKDFSHLVELISVP
;
A
#
# COMPACT_ATOMS: atom_id res chain seq x y z
N MET A 1 7.43 2.72 -7.55
CA MET A 1 8.32 3.38 -6.56
C MET A 1 7.57 4.55 -5.96
N THR A 2 7.62 4.71 -4.63
CA THR A 2 6.88 5.74 -3.91
C THR A 2 7.70 6.26 -2.73
N HIS A 3 7.39 7.47 -2.30
CA HIS A 3 7.84 8.02 -1.03
C HIS A 3 7.05 7.50 0.19
N CYS A 4 6.06 6.62 -0.01
CA CYS A 4 5.17 6.08 1.02
C CYS A 4 4.14 7.08 1.58
N GLY A 5 3.77 8.11 0.84
CA GLY A 5 2.62 8.93 1.20
C GLY A 5 1.32 8.14 1.14
N SER A 6 0.45 8.35 2.13
CA SER A 6 -0.78 7.57 2.33
C SER A 6 -1.68 7.47 1.08
N ASN A 7 -1.84 8.57 0.33
CA ASN A 7 -2.66 8.58 -0.89
C ASN A 7 -2.11 7.64 -1.95
N SER A 8 -0.82 7.75 -2.30
CA SER A 8 -0.21 6.89 -3.32
C SER A 8 -0.15 5.42 -2.89
N VAL A 9 -0.04 5.15 -1.59
CA VAL A 9 -0.15 3.78 -1.08
C VAL A 9 -1.58 3.25 -1.25
N SER A 10 -2.59 4.06 -0.92
CA SER A 10 -4.00 3.70 -1.09
C SER A 10 -4.36 3.44 -2.55
N GLU A 11 -3.87 4.25 -3.48
CA GLU A 11 -4.02 4.03 -4.93
C GLU A 11 -3.39 2.69 -5.35
N SER A 12 -2.14 2.44 -4.94
CA SER A 12 -1.45 1.18 -5.27
C SER A 12 -2.19 -0.04 -4.72
N VAL A 13 -2.74 0.04 -3.51
CA VAL A 13 -3.58 -1.00 -2.92
C VAL A 13 -4.86 -1.20 -3.72
N ALA A 14 -5.55 -0.12 -4.11
CA ALA A 14 -6.78 -0.20 -4.91
C ALA A 14 -6.56 -0.86 -6.27
N TYR A 15 -5.35 -0.73 -6.85
CA TYR A 15 -4.99 -1.41 -8.10
C TYR A 15 -4.29 -2.76 -7.90
N GLY A 16 -3.88 -3.11 -6.68
CA GLY A 16 -3.18 -4.35 -6.37
C GLY A 16 -1.75 -4.40 -6.90
N VAL A 17 -1.05 -3.26 -6.86
CA VAL A 17 0.31 -3.10 -7.37
C VAL A 17 1.31 -3.10 -6.21
N PRO A 18 2.36 -3.95 -6.25
CA PRO A 18 3.41 -3.93 -5.23
C PRO A 18 4.24 -2.64 -5.23
N LEU A 19 4.77 -2.29 -4.05
CA LEU A 19 5.44 -1.00 -3.82
C LEU A 19 6.94 -1.14 -3.60
N ILE A 20 7.71 -0.20 -4.16
CA ILE A 20 9.09 0.09 -3.73
C ILE A 20 9.04 1.37 -2.91
N CYS A 21 9.40 1.28 -1.64
CA CYS A 21 9.21 2.32 -0.64
C CYS A 21 10.52 3.05 -0.31
N ARG A 22 10.55 4.37 -0.48
CA ARG A 22 11.66 5.23 -0.04
C ARG A 22 11.10 6.41 0.76
N PRO A 23 10.84 6.26 2.06
CA PRO A 23 10.31 7.34 2.90
C PRO A 23 11.33 8.47 3.09
N PHE A 24 10.84 9.69 3.26
CA PHE A 24 11.66 10.89 3.48
C PHE A 24 11.36 11.57 4.82
N PHE A 25 10.09 11.73 5.20
CA PHE A 25 9.72 12.45 6.42
C PHE A 25 8.33 12.05 6.94
N GLY A 26 8.02 12.46 8.18
CA GLY A 26 6.70 12.32 8.77
C GLY A 26 6.23 10.86 8.86
N ASP A 27 4.98 10.64 8.49
CA ASP A 27 4.30 9.33 8.54
C ASP A 27 4.83 8.32 7.51
N GLN A 28 5.56 8.79 6.48
CA GLN A 28 6.07 7.94 5.40
C GLN A 28 6.88 6.75 5.90
N HIS A 29 7.64 6.91 7.00
CA HIS A 29 8.41 5.80 7.61
C HIS A 29 7.49 4.72 8.19
N MET A 30 6.40 5.12 8.85
CA MET A 30 5.41 4.19 9.40
C MET A 30 4.62 3.52 8.27
N THR A 31 4.19 4.30 7.28
CA THR A 31 3.50 3.77 6.09
C THR A 31 4.38 2.78 5.33
N GLY A 32 5.68 3.08 5.17
CA GLY A 32 6.63 2.15 4.57
C GLY A 32 6.79 0.85 5.36
N ARG A 33 6.80 0.93 6.70
CA ARG A 33 6.81 -0.27 7.56
C ARG A 33 5.52 -1.08 7.43
N MET A 34 4.35 -0.43 7.36
CA MET A 34 3.08 -1.12 7.12
C MET A 34 3.09 -1.88 5.79
N VAL A 35 3.61 -1.26 4.73
CA VAL A 35 3.72 -1.88 3.40
C VAL A 35 4.63 -3.10 3.39
N GLU A 36 5.82 -3.01 4.00
CA GLU A 36 6.84 -4.06 3.98
C GLU A 36 6.62 -5.15 5.03
N GLU A 37 6.46 -4.78 6.30
CA GLU A 37 6.51 -5.70 7.43
C GLU A 37 5.11 -6.24 7.80
N VAL A 38 4.05 -5.46 7.58
CA VAL A 38 2.68 -5.83 8.01
C VAL A 38 1.87 -6.44 6.86
N TRP A 39 1.76 -5.73 5.75
CA TRP A 39 0.99 -6.20 4.59
C TRP A 39 1.82 -7.08 3.65
N GLY A 40 3.14 -6.91 3.63
CA GLY A 40 4.03 -7.66 2.74
C GLY A 40 3.74 -7.42 1.26
N VAL A 41 3.24 -6.23 0.91
CA VAL A 41 2.86 -5.82 -0.46
C VAL A 41 3.92 -4.95 -1.12
N GLY A 42 5.12 -4.90 -0.54
CA GLY A 42 6.23 -4.12 -1.07
C GLY A 42 7.48 -4.26 -0.22
N VAL A 43 8.51 -3.51 -0.57
CA VAL A 43 9.79 -3.49 0.16
C VAL A 43 10.31 -2.07 0.27
N LYS A 44 11.08 -1.81 1.32
CA LYS A 44 11.79 -0.56 1.52
C LYS A 44 13.17 -0.62 0.89
N VAL A 45 13.61 0.53 0.37
CA VAL A 45 14.97 0.72 -0.12
C VAL A 45 15.93 0.58 1.06
N GLU A 46 16.87 -0.36 0.95
CA GLU A 46 17.90 -0.61 1.95
C GLU A 46 18.69 0.67 2.25
N GLY A 47 18.85 1.00 3.54
CA GLY A 47 19.55 2.21 3.98
C GLY A 47 18.87 3.53 3.63
N GLY A 48 17.67 3.54 3.03
CA GLY A 48 16.92 4.76 2.67
C GLY A 48 17.53 5.57 1.52
N ILE A 49 18.65 5.12 0.95
CA ILE A 49 19.38 5.80 -0.12
C ILE A 49 19.24 4.99 -1.41
N LEU A 50 18.81 5.65 -2.47
CA LEU A 50 18.75 5.04 -3.80
C LEU A 50 20.16 4.97 -4.39
N THR A 51 20.68 3.75 -4.48
CA THR A 51 21.86 3.44 -5.28
C THR A 51 21.42 2.68 -6.53
N LYS A 52 22.21 2.76 -7.61
CA LYS A 52 21.93 2.00 -8.84
C LYS A 52 21.81 0.50 -8.55
N SER A 53 22.77 -0.06 -7.80
CA SER A 53 22.80 -1.48 -7.46
C SER A 53 21.65 -1.89 -6.53
N GLY A 54 21.33 -1.07 -5.52
CA GLY A 54 20.21 -1.33 -4.61
C GLY A 54 18.87 -1.30 -5.33
N LEU A 55 18.68 -0.35 -6.26
CA LEU A 55 17.47 -0.27 -7.07
C LEU A 55 17.32 -1.48 -8.00
N LEU A 56 18.39 -1.89 -8.69
CA LEU A 56 18.36 -3.07 -9.56
C LEU A 56 18.00 -4.34 -8.78
N LYS A 57 18.64 -4.58 -7.63
CA LYS A 57 18.29 -5.71 -6.74
C LYS A 57 16.82 -5.66 -6.28
N THR A 58 16.32 -4.48 -5.98
CA THR A 58 14.92 -4.29 -5.56
C THR A 58 13.94 -4.58 -6.71
N LEU A 59 14.26 -4.13 -7.93
CA LEU A 59 13.48 -4.43 -9.11
C LEU A 59 13.47 -5.92 -9.41
N GLU A 60 14.64 -6.59 -9.35
CA GLU A 60 14.75 -8.04 -9.50
C GLU A 60 13.92 -8.79 -8.46
N LEU A 61 13.91 -8.32 -7.21
CA LEU A 61 13.10 -8.92 -6.15
C LEU A 61 11.60 -8.84 -6.43
N ILE A 62 11.09 -7.65 -6.80
CA ILE A 62 9.66 -7.42 -7.05
C ILE A 62 9.20 -8.03 -8.38
N LEU A 63 10.01 -7.91 -9.44
CA LEU A 63 9.67 -8.42 -10.77
C LEU A 63 10.01 -9.90 -10.93
N GLY A 64 10.80 -10.45 -10.01
CA GLY A 64 11.21 -11.85 -10.00
C GLY A 64 10.07 -12.83 -9.76
N HIS A 65 10.42 -14.11 -9.82
CA HIS A 65 9.45 -15.20 -9.81
C HIS A 65 8.75 -15.37 -8.46
N GLU A 66 9.41 -15.92 -7.46
CA GLU A 66 8.72 -16.39 -6.25
C GLU A 66 8.32 -15.25 -5.30
N LYS A 67 9.30 -14.49 -4.78
CA LYS A 67 9.03 -13.37 -3.84
C LYS A 67 8.18 -12.27 -4.46
N GLY A 68 8.46 -11.90 -5.71
CA GLY A 68 7.67 -10.93 -6.45
C GLY A 68 6.23 -11.38 -6.68
N LYS A 69 6.01 -12.68 -6.96
CA LYS A 69 4.67 -13.25 -7.08
C LYS A 69 3.93 -13.23 -5.75
N GLU A 70 4.58 -13.62 -4.66
CA GLU A 70 3.99 -13.56 -3.32
C GLU A 70 3.51 -12.14 -2.97
N MET A 71 4.31 -11.12 -3.28
CA MET A 71 3.90 -9.71 -3.08
C MET A 71 2.71 -9.32 -3.95
N ARG A 72 2.66 -9.75 -5.22
CA ARG A 72 1.52 -9.50 -6.10
C ARG A 72 0.26 -10.20 -5.60
N ASP A 73 0.36 -11.44 -5.15
CA ASP A 73 -0.77 -12.21 -4.61
C ASP A 73 -1.32 -11.54 -3.35
N LYS A 74 -0.44 -11.10 -2.43
CA LYS A 74 -0.83 -10.30 -1.25
C LYS A 74 -1.46 -8.95 -1.64
N ALA A 75 -0.92 -8.27 -2.65
CA ALA A 75 -1.48 -7.01 -3.13
C ALA A 75 -2.88 -7.18 -3.73
N GLN A 76 -3.13 -8.27 -4.47
CA GLN A 76 -4.47 -8.60 -4.98
C GLN A 76 -5.44 -8.97 -3.85
N ALA A 77 -4.99 -9.71 -2.83
CA ALA A 77 -5.80 -10.02 -1.67
C ALA A 77 -6.19 -8.74 -0.89
N LEU A 78 -5.23 -7.84 -0.66
CA LEU A 78 -5.49 -6.57 0.02
C LEU A 78 -6.42 -5.65 -0.79
N LYS A 79 -6.23 -5.60 -2.12
CA LYS A 79 -7.17 -4.94 -3.05
C LYS A 79 -8.59 -5.45 -2.86
N HIS A 80 -8.77 -6.78 -2.83
CA HIS A 80 -10.08 -7.39 -2.66
C HIS A 80 -10.72 -6.98 -1.32
N THR A 81 -9.97 -6.98 -0.23
CA THR A 81 -10.44 -6.50 1.09
C THR A 81 -10.96 -5.06 1.01
N VAL A 82 -10.21 -4.15 0.38
CA VAL A 82 -10.62 -2.75 0.22
C VAL A 82 -11.86 -2.62 -0.65
N GLN A 83 -11.95 -3.37 -1.75
CA GLN A 83 -13.12 -3.37 -2.63
C GLN A 83 -14.38 -3.89 -1.93
N VAL A 84 -14.26 -4.93 -1.09
CA VAL A 84 -15.37 -5.44 -0.28
C VAL A 84 -15.82 -4.39 0.75
N ALA A 85 -14.87 -3.75 1.45
CA ALA A 85 -15.17 -2.70 2.42
C ALA A 85 -15.87 -1.49 1.78
N ALA A 86 -15.49 -1.13 0.54
CA ALA A 86 -16.07 -0.01 -0.22
C ALA A 86 -17.32 -0.38 -1.04
N SER A 87 -17.74 -1.65 -1.05
CA SER A 87 -18.95 -2.08 -1.76
C SER A 87 -20.22 -1.44 -1.16
N PRO A 88 -21.37 -1.44 -1.87
CA PRO A 88 -22.59 -0.77 -1.38
C PRO A 88 -23.05 -1.18 0.02
N ASN A 89 -22.75 -2.41 0.45
CA ASN A 89 -23.09 -2.93 1.79
C ASN A 89 -21.85 -3.12 2.69
N GLY A 90 -20.70 -2.66 2.24
CA GLY A 90 -19.42 -2.76 2.92
C GLY A 90 -19.31 -1.82 4.13
N THR A 91 -18.32 -2.06 4.98
CA THR A 91 -18.12 -1.29 6.22
C THR A 91 -17.80 0.18 5.93
N ALA A 92 -16.91 0.47 4.98
CA ALA A 92 -16.55 1.84 4.65
C ALA A 92 -17.72 2.64 4.07
N ALA A 93 -18.60 2.00 3.28
CA ALA A 93 -19.82 2.64 2.78
C ALA A 93 -20.78 2.98 3.93
N LYS A 94 -20.96 2.07 4.90
CA LYS A 94 -21.79 2.31 6.09
C LYS A 94 -21.21 3.41 6.99
N ASP A 95 -19.90 3.38 7.24
CA ASP A 95 -19.23 4.41 8.02
C ASP A 95 -19.37 5.79 7.36
N PHE A 96 -19.28 5.85 6.03
CA PHE A 96 -19.51 7.08 5.28
C PHE A 96 -20.97 7.56 5.36
N SER A 97 -21.96 6.66 5.25
CA SER A 97 -23.37 7.01 5.48
C SER A 97 -23.59 7.57 6.87
N HIS A 98 -22.99 6.95 7.89
CA HIS A 98 -23.09 7.43 9.26
C HIS A 98 -22.41 8.80 9.45
N LEU A 99 -21.26 9.03 8.81
CA LEU A 99 -20.62 10.35 8.80
C LEU A 99 -21.54 11.41 8.19
N VAL A 100 -22.20 11.11 7.06
CA VAL A 100 -23.16 12.01 6.42
C VAL A 100 -24.31 12.36 7.36
N GLU A 101 -24.87 11.37 8.07
CA GLU A 101 -25.90 11.60 9.08
C GLU A 101 -25.41 12.56 10.18
N LEU A 102 -24.23 12.29 10.74
CA LEU A 102 -23.65 13.09 11.83
C LEU A 102 -23.44 14.56 11.45
N ILE A 103 -22.94 14.83 10.24
CA ILE A 103 -22.64 16.20 9.79
C ILE A 103 -23.86 16.92 9.21
N SER A 104 -24.97 16.21 8.98
CA SER A 104 -26.22 16.78 8.49
C SER A 104 -27.15 17.22 9.63
N VAL A 105 -26.79 16.95 10.89
CA VAL A 105 -27.53 17.45 12.06
C VAL A 105 -27.27 18.97 12.20
N PRO A 106 -28.33 19.81 12.31
CA PRO A 106 -28.19 21.27 12.48
C PRO A 106 -27.41 21.70 13.72
#